data_AF-A0A120CTN7-F1
#
_entry.id   AF-A0A120CTN7-F1
#
_cell.length_a   1.000
_cell.length_b   1.000
_cell.length_c   1.000
_cell.angle_alpha   90.00
_cell.angle_beta   90.00
_cell.angle_gamma   90.00
#
_symmetry.space_group_name_H-M   'P 1'
#
loop_
_entity.id
_entity.type
_entity.pdbx_description
1 polymer ?
#
loop_
_entity_poly.entity_id
_entity_poly.type
_entity_poly.pdbx_seq_one_letter_code
_entity_poly.pdbx_strand_id
1 'polypeptide(L)'
;MSLLKLGILIAVVVAVLPADREQQAALYDKAATAVHWTATFCDRNGATCDQAGVVWSAFVEKAKFGAAMAYELVTKDSEGAPASAQTVRYNVIEPGVDLTPRGTLRAEDLEPVWRGAMPVQPNGGRI
;
A
#
# COMPACT_ATOMS: atom_id res chain seq x y z
N MET A 1 12.24 2.47 -12.21
CA MET A 1 13.27 2.24 -11.17
C MET A 1 12.69 1.74 -9.83
N SER A 2 11.50 2.16 -9.38
CA SER A 2 10.97 1.71 -8.07
C SER A 2 10.58 0.24 -7.99
N LEU A 3 10.06 -0.36 -9.07
CA LEU A 3 9.70 -1.79 -9.09
C LEU A 3 10.90 -2.72 -8.97
N LEU A 4 12.01 -2.38 -9.64
CA LEU A 4 13.25 -3.15 -9.54
C LEU A 4 13.84 -3.06 -8.13
N LYS A 5 13.82 -1.87 -7.51
CA LYS A 5 14.22 -1.70 -6.10
C LYS A 5 13.33 -2.52 -5.16
N LEU A 6 12.02 -2.50 -5.37
CA LEU A 6 11.07 -3.27 -4.58
C LEU A 6 11.31 -4.79 -4.74
N GLY A 7 11.52 -5.27 -5.97
CA GLY A 7 11.84 -6.67 -6.24
C GLY A 7 13.12 -7.11 -5.56
N ILE A 8 14.18 -6.29 -5.58
CA ILE A 8 15.43 -6.56 -4.86
C ILE A 8 15.16 -6.65 -3.35
N LEU A 9 14.40 -5.73 -2.78
CA LEU A 9 14.09 -5.76 -1.34
C LEU A 9 13.33 -7.03 -0.96
N ILE A 10 12.33 -7.41 -1.75
CA ILE A 10 11.58 -8.65 -1.53
C ILE A 10 12.50 -9.87 -1.64
N ALA A 11 13.36 -9.92 -2.65
CA ALA A 11 14.31 -11.02 -2.84
C ALA A 11 15.28 -11.15 -1.65
N VAL A 12 15.78 -10.03 -1.11
CA VAL A 12 16.62 -10.03 0.09
C VAL A 12 15.86 -10.58 1.30
N VAL A 13 14.60 -10.17 1.50
CA VAL A 13 13.78 -10.70 2.59
C VAL A 13 13.58 -12.21 2.46
N VAL A 14 13.24 -12.69 1.26
CA VAL A 14 13.06 -14.13 1.01
C VAL A 14 14.35 -14.91 1.18
N ALA A 15 15.49 -14.36 0.76
CA ALA A 15 16.79 -15.02 0.90
C ALA A 15 17.25 -15.18 2.36
N VAL A 16 16.78 -14.32 3.26
CA VAL A 16 17.09 -14.42 4.70
C VAL A 16 16.16 -15.41 5.42
N LEU A 17 15.02 -15.79 4.83
CA LEU A 17 14.10 -16.74 5.44
C LEU A 17 14.66 -18.17 5.37
N PRO A 18 14.69 -18.90 6.49
CA PRO A 18 15.21 -20.26 6.53
C PRO A 18 14.27 -21.24 5.81
N ALA A 19 14.81 -21.99 4.84
CA ALA A 19 14.10 -23.06 4.16
C ALA A 19 14.09 -24.38 4.97
N ASP A 20 15.12 -24.61 5.79
CA ASP A 20 15.30 -25.85 6.55
C ASP A 20 14.49 -25.87 7.85
N ARG A 21 13.93 -27.05 8.19
CA ARG A 21 13.11 -27.25 9.39
C ARG A 21 13.84 -26.93 10.69
N GLU A 22 15.12 -27.28 10.79
CA GLU A 22 15.93 -26.98 11.98
C GLU A 22 16.17 -25.48 12.15
N GLN A 23 16.47 -24.78 11.05
CA GLN A 23 16.68 -23.33 11.06
C GLN A 23 15.36 -22.57 11.30
N GLN A 24 14.23 -23.09 10.81
CA GLN A 24 12.90 -22.57 11.14
C GLN A 24 12.63 -22.68 12.64
N ALA A 25 12.90 -23.83 13.26
CA ALA A 25 12.73 -24.01 14.70
C ALA A 25 13.59 -23.03 15.50
N ALA A 26 14.85 -22.84 15.11
CA ALA A 26 15.73 -21.86 15.73
C ALA A 26 15.24 -20.41 15.54
N LEU A 27 14.67 -20.08 14.38
CA LEU A 27 14.06 -18.76 14.13
C LEU A 27 12.83 -18.56 15.02
N TYR A 28 11.98 -19.57 15.15
CA TYR A 28 10.80 -19.53 16.02
C TYR A 28 11.19 -19.35 17.49
N ASP A 29 12.22 -20.04 17.97
CA ASP A 29 12.71 -19.90 19.35
C ASP A 29 13.23 -18.48 19.63
N LYS A 30 13.99 -17.91 18.68
CA LYS A 30 14.43 -16.51 18.75
C LYS A 30 13.26 -15.54 18.73
N ALA A 31 12.26 -15.79 17.87
CA ALA A 31 11.06 -14.96 17.81
C ALA A 31 10.28 -15.03 19.13
N ALA A 32 10.10 -16.23 19.70
CA ALA A 32 9.45 -16.42 21.01
C ALA A 32 10.19 -15.66 22.12
N THR A 33 11.51 -15.73 22.13
CA THR A 33 12.35 -14.98 23.09
C THR A 33 12.18 -13.46 22.92
N ALA A 34 12.16 -12.97 21.69
CA ALA A 34 11.95 -11.55 21.41
C ALA A 34 10.55 -11.07 21.84
N VAL A 35 9.51 -11.88 21.62
CA VAL A 35 8.15 -11.60 22.10
C VAL A 35 8.11 -11.55 23.62
N HIS A 36 8.78 -12.49 24.30
CA HIS A 36 8.84 -12.51 25.76
C HIS A 36 9.51 -11.24 26.32
N TRP A 37 10.61 -10.80 25.71
CA TRP A 37 11.28 -9.56 26.09
C TRP A 37 10.39 -8.33 25.85
N THR A 38 9.68 -8.30 24.72
CA THR A 38 8.75 -7.22 24.38
C THR A 38 7.60 -7.15 25.38
N ALA A 39 7.02 -8.30 25.77
CA ALA A 39 5.98 -8.36 26.80
C ALA A 39 6.50 -7.78 28.13
N THR A 40 7.67 -8.21 28.57
CA THR A 40 8.31 -7.70 29.79
C THR A 40 8.62 -6.19 29.70
N PHE A 41 8.98 -5.69 28.52
CA PHE A 41 9.17 -4.27 28.28
C PHE A 41 7.85 -3.49 28.39
N CYS A 42 6.76 -4.03 27.84
CA CYS A 42 5.43 -3.41 27.91
C CYS A 42 4.89 -3.38 29.33
N ASP A 43 5.13 -4.41 30.13
CA ASP A 43 4.76 -4.41 31.55
C ASP A 43 5.40 -3.23 32.31
N ARG A 44 6.61 -2.81 31.90
CA ARG A 44 7.34 -1.68 32.51
C ARG A 44 7.08 -0.34 31.82
N ASN A 45 6.57 -0.34 30.59
CA ASN A 45 6.44 0.85 29.74
C ASN A 45 5.08 0.87 29.01
N GLY A 46 3.99 0.70 29.76
CA GLY A 46 2.64 0.55 29.20
C GLY A 46 2.25 1.64 28.20
N ALA A 47 2.45 2.91 28.56
CA ALA A 47 2.10 4.04 27.69
C ALA A 47 2.81 4.01 26.32
N THR A 48 4.06 3.55 26.26
CA THR A 48 4.81 3.41 25.01
C THR A 48 4.23 2.28 24.16
N CYS A 49 3.85 1.17 24.79
CA CYS A 49 3.25 0.04 24.10
C CYS A 49 1.83 0.34 23.61
N ASP A 50 1.04 1.15 24.34
CA ASP A 50 -0.27 1.60 23.87
C ASP A 50 -0.16 2.39 22.57
N GLN A 51 0.78 3.34 22.52
CA GLN A 51 1.05 4.13 21.30
C GLN A 51 1.58 3.25 20.16
N ALA A 52 2.50 2.33 20.47
CA ALA A 52 3.03 1.39 19.49
C ALA A 52 1.93 0.48 18.94
N GLY A 53 0.98 0.05 19.78
CA GLY A 53 -0.15 -0.79 19.41
C GLY A 53 -1.05 -0.16 18.36
N VAL A 54 -1.31 1.15 18.46
CA VAL A 54 -2.08 1.89 17.45
C VAL A 54 -1.40 1.83 16.10
N VAL A 55 -0.11 2.14 16.02
CA VAL A 55 0.65 2.11 14.75
C VAL A 55 0.77 0.69 14.20
N TRP A 56 1.00 -0.28 15.09
CA TRP A 56 1.12 -1.69 14.74
C TRP A 56 -0.17 -2.25 14.14
N SER A 57 -1.34 -1.90 14.70
CA SER A 57 -2.62 -2.36 14.19
C SER A 57 -2.87 -1.93 12.74
N ALA A 58 -2.61 -0.67 12.41
CA ALA A 58 -2.72 -0.15 11.05
C ALA A 58 -1.71 -0.81 10.08
N PHE A 59 -0.52 -1.13 10.57
CA PHE A 59 0.47 -1.89 9.78
C PHE A 59 -0.04 -3.30 9.47
N VAL A 60 -0.59 -4.01 10.46
CA VAL A 60 -1.14 -5.37 10.29
C VAL A 60 -2.29 -5.38 9.29
N GLU A 61 -3.19 -4.39 9.33
CA GLU A 61 -4.28 -4.29 8.34
C GLU A 61 -3.76 -4.12 6.92
N LYS A 62 -2.78 -3.24 6.71
CA LYS A 62 -2.13 -3.05 5.41
C LYS A 62 -1.40 -4.30 4.96
N ALA A 63 -0.76 -5.02 5.87
CA ALA A 63 -0.07 -6.26 5.56
C ALA A 63 -1.06 -7.36 5.14
N LYS A 64 -2.22 -7.48 5.80
CA LYS A 64 -3.30 -8.41 5.42
C LYS A 64 -3.81 -8.13 4.00
N PHE A 65 -4.08 -6.86 3.70
CA PHE A 65 -4.48 -6.46 2.34
C PHE A 65 -3.40 -6.80 1.31
N GLY A 66 -2.14 -6.45 1.59
CA GLY A 66 -1.02 -6.74 0.68
C GLY A 66 -0.81 -8.24 0.45
N ALA A 67 -0.95 -9.06 1.49
CA ALA A 67 -0.86 -10.52 1.40
C ALA A 67 -2.01 -11.11 0.57
N ALA A 68 -3.25 -10.64 0.79
CA ALA A 68 -4.40 -11.07 0.00
C ALA A 68 -4.23 -10.73 -1.49
N MET A 69 -3.77 -9.52 -1.80
CA MET A 69 -3.48 -9.08 -3.16
C MET A 69 -2.38 -9.93 -3.82
N ALA A 70 -1.27 -10.19 -3.11
CA ALA A 70 -0.18 -11.01 -3.62
C ALA A 70 -0.64 -12.45 -3.90
N TYR A 71 -1.46 -13.03 -3.02
CA TYR A 71 -2.04 -14.35 -3.21
C TYR A 71 -2.96 -14.39 -4.44
N GLU A 72 -3.86 -13.40 -4.57
CA GLU A 72 -4.79 -13.31 -5.70
C GLU A 72 -4.06 -13.24 -7.04
N LEU A 73 -2.99 -12.44 -7.14
CA LEU A 73 -2.16 -12.35 -8.35
C LEU A 73 -1.52 -13.68 -8.73
N VAL A 74 -0.91 -14.38 -7.76
CA VAL A 74 -0.28 -15.68 -8.00
C VAL A 74 -1.31 -16.73 -8.43
N THR A 75 -2.50 -16.74 -7.81
CA THR A 75 -3.56 -17.68 -8.18
C THR A 75 -4.14 -17.40 -9.56
N LYS A 76 -4.34 -16.13 -9.94
CA LYS A 76 -4.87 -15.74 -11.26
C LYS A 76 -3.88 -16.03 -12.40
N ASP A 77 -2.59 -15.81 -12.17
CA ASP A 77 -1.55 -16.12 -13.18
C ASP A 77 -1.34 -17.64 -13.36
N SER A 78 -1.67 -18.46 -12.35
CA SER A 78 -1.54 -19.92 -12.41
C SER A 78 -2.62 -20.59 -13.29
N GLU A 79 -3.71 -19.89 -13.60
CA GLU A 79 -4.82 -20.39 -14.42
C GLU A 79 -4.64 -20.10 -15.93
N GLY A 80 -3.51 -19.51 -16.37
CA GLY A 80 -3.24 -19.33 -17.80
C GLY A 80 -1.81 -18.89 -18.16
N ALA A 81 -1.09 -19.74 -18.92
CA ALA A 81 0.10 -19.36 -19.71
C ALA A 81 -0.21 -19.53 -21.21
N PRO A 82 0.41 -18.78 -22.16
CA PRO A 82 1.60 -17.94 -22.02
C PRO A 82 1.36 -16.44 -22.28
N ALA A 83 2.42 -15.67 -21.98
CA ALA A 83 2.64 -14.27 -22.28
C ALA A 83 1.99 -13.80 -23.61
N SER A 84 0.88 -13.10 -23.49
CA SER A 84 0.42 -12.16 -24.50
C SER A 84 -0.09 -10.93 -23.75
N ALA A 85 0.35 -9.76 -24.22
CA ALA A 85 -0.05 -8.47 -23.69
C ALA A 85 -1.58 -8.35 -23.77
N GLN A 86 -2.27 -8.74 -22.71
CA GLN A 86 -3.69 -8.51 -22.57
C GLN A 86 -3.83 -7.31 -21.66
N THR A 87 -4.19 -6.21 -22.31
CA THR A 87 -4.70 -4.98 -21.72
C THR A 87 -5.68 -5.33 -20.61
N VAL A 88 -5.17 -5.32 -19.37
CA VAL A 88 -5.98 -5.30 -18.17
C VAL A 88 -6.86 -4.07 -18.31
N ARG A 89 -8.14 -4.28 -18.61
CA ARG A 89 -9.15 -3.27 -18.34
C ARG A 89 -9.15 -3.12 -16.83
N TYR A 90 -8.39 -2.14 -16.36
CA TYR A 90 -8.57 -1.59 -15.04
C TYR A 90 -10.06 -1.26 -14.93
N ASN A 91 -10.79 -2.02 -14.13
CA ASN A 91 -11.94 -1.44 -13.45
C ASN A 91 -11.32 -0.42 -12.51
N VAL A 92 -11.04 0.76 -13.06
CA VAL A 92 -10.83 1.97 -12.31
C VAL A 92 -11.97 1.96 -11.29
N ILE A 93 -11.61 1.90 -10.02
CA ILE A 93 -12.53 2.33 -8.97
C ILE A 93 -12.74 3.81 -9.31
N GLU A 94 -13.71 4.09 -10.18
CA GLU A 94 -14.21 5.43 -10.32
C GLU A 94 -14.72 5.75 -8.93
N PRO A 95 -14.17 6.77 -8.23
CA PRO A 95 -14.84 7.26 -7.05
C PRO A 95 -16.23 7.64 -7.54
N GLY A 96 -17.24 6.92 -7.07
CA GLY A 96 -18.64 7.22 -7.34
C GLY A 96 -18.98 8.54 -6.69
N VAL A 97 -18.48 9.63 -7.27
CA VAL A 97 -18.90 10.97 -6.96
C VAL A 97 -20.30 11.04 -7.50
N ASP A 98 -21.27 10.95 -6.60
CA ASP A 98 -22.66 11.26 -6.88
C ASP A 98 -22.71 12.72 -7.37
N LEU A 99 -22.74 12.88 -8.70
CA LEU A 99 -22.84 14.18 -9.35
C LEU A 99 -24.26 14.76 -9.24
N THR A 100 -25.19 14.14 -8.50
CA THR A 100 -26.44 14.81 -8.19
C THR A 100 -26.13 16.11 -7.45
N PRO A 101 -26.58 17.28 -7.95
CA PRO A 101 -26.33 18.55 -7.29
C PRO A 101 -27.04 18.58 -5.95
N ARG A 102 -26.32 18.21 -4.88
CA ARG A 102 -26.80 18.34 -3.50
C ARG A 102 -26.18 19.59 -2.89
N GLY A 103 -26.76 20.74 -3.17
CA GLY A 103 -26.35 21.96 -2.52
C GLY A 103 -26.79 23.23 -3.23
N THR A 104 -26.76 24.33 -2.49
CA THR A 104 -27.01 25.71 -2.93
C THR A 104 -25.88 26.29 -3.79
N LEU A 105 -24.96 25.44 -4.25
CA LEU A 105 -23.77 25.85 -4.99
C LEU A 105 -24.16 26.18 -6.44
N ARG A 106 -23.68 27.31 -6.92
CA ARG A 106 -23.89 27.78 -8.30
C ARG A 106 -22.80 27.21 -9.20
N ALA A 107 -23.03 27.23 -10.51
CA ALA A 107 -22.07 26.72 -11.48
C ALA A 107 -20.70 27.42 -11.36
N GLU A 108 -20.69 28.71 -11.02
CA GLU A 108 -19.47 29.47 -10.75
C GLU A 108 -18.66 29.00 -9.54
N ASP A 109 -19.29 28.38 -8.52
CA ASP A 109 -18.61 27.90 -7.31
C ASP A 109 -17.81 26.61 -7.56
N LEU A 110 -18.08 25.94 -8.67
CA LEU A 110 -17.40 24.70 -9.08
C LEU A 110 -16.14 24.98 -9.90
N GLU A 111 -15.90 26.24 -10.29
CA GLU A 111 -14.69 26.58 -11.01
C GLU A 111 -13.47 26.52 -10.08
N PRO A 112 -12.39 25.81 -10.46
CA PRO A 112 -11.21 25.67 -9.62
C PRO A 112 -10.36 26.95 -9.62
N VAL A 113 -10.85 28.01 -8.95
CA VAL A 113 -10.18 29.31 -8.78
C VAL A 113 -8.77 29.18 -8.18
N TRP A 114 -8.52 28.11 -7.42
CA TRP A 114 -7.20 27.80 -6.84
C TRP A 114 -6.13 27.45 -7.89
N ARG A 115 -6.47 27.20 -9.16
CA ARG A 115 -5.49 26.97 -10.24
C ARG A 115 -4.84 28.27 -10.75
N GLY A 116 -5.25 29.42 -10.23
CA GLY A 116 -4.76 30.73 -10.65
C GLY A 116 -5.34 31.13 -12.01
N ALA A 117 -5.61 32.42 -12.19
CA ALA A 117 -5.98 32.94 -13.49
C ALA A 117 -4.81 32.73 -14.45
N MET A 118 -5.03 32.05 -15.59
CA MET A 118 -4.03 32.05 -16.65
C MET A 118 -3.83 33.51 -17.09
N PRO A 119 -2.59 34.04 -17.09
CA PRO A 119 -2.36 35.37 -17.59
C PRO A 119 -2.77 35.41 -19.07
N VAL A 120 -3.72 36.29 -19.38
CA VAL A 120 -4.11 36.61 -20.75
C VAL A 120 -2.90 37.21 -21.44
N GLN A 121 -2.30 36.49 -22.39
CA GLN A 121 -1.37 37.10 -23.34
C GLN A 121 -2.16 38.05 -24.25
N PRO A 122 -1.83 39.35 -24.30
CA PRO A 122 -2.43 40.23 -25.27
C PRO A 122 -1.75 39.99 -26.62
N ASN A 123 -2.57 39.59 -27.59
CA ASN A 123 -2.27 39.40 -29.01
C ASN A 123 -1.50 38.15 -29.43
N GLY A 124 -2.18 37.38 -30.29
CA GLY A 124 -1.69 36.14 -30.87
C GLY A 124 -0.44 36.31 -31.72
N GLY A 125 0.46 35.35 -31.55
CA GLY A 125 1.62 35.15 -32.38
C GLY A 125 2.14 33.73 -32.17
N ARG A 126 2.05 32.92 -33.22
CA ARG A 126 2.48 31.52 -33.30
C ARG A 126 3.98 31.38 -33.02
N ILE A 127 4.35 30.39 -32.19
CA ILE A 127 5.43 29.40 -32.46
C ILE A 127 5.10 28.11 -31.71
#